data_AF-A0A2T1N6D0-F1
#
_entry.id   AF-A0A2T1N6D0-F1
#
_cell.length_a   1.000
_cell.length_b   1.000
_cell.length_c   1.000
_cell.angle_alpha   90.00
_cell.angle_beta   90.00
_cell.angle_gamma   90.00
#
_symmetry.space_group_name_H-M   'P 1'
#
loop_
_entity.id
_entity.type
_entity.pdbx_description
1 polymer ?
#
loop_
_entity_poly.entity_id
_entity_poly.type
_entity_poly.pdbx_seq_one_letter_code
_entity_poly.pdbx_strand_id
1 'polypeptide(L)'
;MTLREKRRILIFLELLAERFQQDKKQSITQNLFKYFTREELNDLVMWLFPDSWSLEVLSYKTDEELLDIIGNDLNVLLYQVDKLEQSIIAYPKLEQEEVDGFFQRTQNEIHYLASKPVEEWDSYDVSNYRSLLLKTGTTKKVFGIFTSDVLAEDVYAVTTKPSYFFDTKEEAEAEIENIVSEGQFSKEELVVHKLWLLQ
;
A
#
# COMPACT_ATOMS: atom_id res chain seq x y z
N MET A 1 -5.72 -5.96 -10.58
CA MET A 1 -4.35 -6.46 -10.79
C MET A 1 -4.03 -7.42 -9.65
N THR A 2 -3.50 -8.61 -9.96
CA THR A 2 -3.05 -9.57 -8.94
C THR A 2 -1.78 -9.06 -8.24
N LEU A 3 -1.46 -9.57 -7.05
CA LEU A 3 -0.21 -9.19 -6.36
C LEU A 3 1.00 -9.58 -7.21
N ARG A 4 0.94 -10.73 -7.89
CA ARG A 4 1.98 -11.16 -8.83
C ARG A 4 2.15 -10.19 -10.00
N GLU A 5 1.05 -9.67 -10.56
CA GLU A 5 1.12 -8.64 -11.60
C GLU A 5 1.73 -7.34 -11.07
N LYS A 6 1.28 -6.85 -9.89
CA LYS A 6 1.85 -5.66 -9.25
C LYS A 6 3.36 -5.82 -9.06
N ARG A 7 3.81 -6.95 -8.51
CA ARG A 7 5.23 -7.25 -8.28
C ARG A 7 6.05 -7.31 -9.58
N ARG A 8 5.53 -7.93 -10.64
CA ARG A 8 6.23 -7.95 -11.94
C ARG A 8 6.43 -6.53 -12.47
N ILE A 9 5.40 -5.69 -12.42
CA ILE A 9 5.50 -4.30 -12.86
C ILE A 9 6.51 -3.55 -12.00
N LEU A 10 6.43 -3.71 -10.68
CA LEU A 10 7.34 -3.06 -9.73
C LEU A 10 8.82 -3.34 -10.08
N ILE A 11 9.19 -4.61 -10.31
CA ILE A 11 10.56 -4.98 -10.70
C ILE A 11 11.01 -4.23 -11.96
N PHE A 12 10.14 -4.10 -12.96
CA PHE A 12 10.49 -3.34 -14.17
C PHE A 12 10.62 -1.84 -13.90
N LEU A 13 9.80 -1.27 -13.02
CA LEU A 13 9.90 0.14 -12.64
C LEU A 13 11.18 0.44 -11.85
N GLU A 14 11.58 -0.44 -10.93
CA GLU A 14 12.84 -0.34 -10.18
C GLU A 14 14.04 -0.40 -11.12
N LEU A 15 14.09 -1.38 -12.03
CA LEU A 15 15.14 -1.48 -13.04
C LEU A 15 15.18 -0.26 -13.97
N LEU A 16 14.03 0.35 -14.26
CA LEU A 16 13.95 1.58 -15.04
C LEU A 16 14.49 2.78 -14.23
N ALA A 17 14.19 2.85 -12.94
CA ALA A 17 14.67 3.91 -12.05
C ALA A 17 16.20 3.88 -11.93
N GLU A 18 16.79 2.69 -11.79
CA GLU A 18 18.25 2.51 -11.79
C GLU A 18 18.90 3.03 -13.07
N ARG A 19 18.26 2.82 -14.23
CA ARG A 19 18.74 3.36 -15.51
C ARG A 19 18.61 4.87 -15.57
N PHE A 20 17.49 5.43 -15.11
CA PHE A 20 17.25 6.88 -15.09
C PHE A 20 18.23 7.61 -14.16
N GLN A 21 18.64 6.98 -13.06
CA GLN A 21 19.68 7.51 -12.17
C GLN A 21 21.03 7.66 -12.87
N GLN A 22 21.34 6.79 -13.83
CA GLN A 22 22.59 6.83 -14.60
C GLN A 22 22.54 7.85 -15.76
N ASP A 23 21.35 8.28 -16.17
CA ASP A 23 21.16 9.20 -17.27
C ASP A 23 21.38 10.66 -16.85
N LYS A 24 22.27 11.35 -17.58
CA LYS A 24 22.65 12.75 -17.29
C LYS A 24 21.62 13.78 -17.76
N LYS A 25 20.69 13.38 -18.63
CA LYS A 25 19.60 14.24 -19.11
C LYS A 25 18.32 13.87 -18.38
N GLN A 26 18.13 14.50 -17.23
CA GLN A 26 16.89 14.42 -16.49
C GLN A 26 16.06 15.65 -16.87
N SER A 27 14.95 15.40 -17.55
CA SER A 27 13.93 16.41 -17.83
C SER A 27 12.58 15.88 -17.41
N ILE A 28 11.62 16.78 -17.26
CA ILE A 28 10.26 16.43 -16.93
C ILE A 28 9.42 16.33 -18.21
N THR A 29 8.73 15.21 -18.39
CA THR A 29 7.84 15.00 -19.53
C THR A 29 6.52 15.70 -19.25
N GLN A 30 6.35 16.91 -19.80
CA GLN A 30 5.15 17.74 -19.55
C GLN A 30 3.82 17.02 -19.84
N ASN A 31 3.79 16.10 -20.81
CA ASN A 31 2.58 15.35 -21.14
C ASN A 31 2.14 14.37 -20.05
N LEU A 32 3.02 13.96 -19.14
CA LEU A 32 2.72 13.03 -18.05
C LEU A 32 1.75 13.63 -17.04
N PHE A 33 1.83 14.95 -16.80
CA PHE A 33 1.04 15.62 -15.76
C PHE A 33 -0.44 15.79 -16.09
N LYS A 34 -0.82 15.58 -17.34
CA LYS A 34 -2.22 15.51 -17.76
C LYS A 34 -2.97 14.37 -17.07
N TYR A 35 -2.24 13.40 -16.52
CA TYR A 35 -2.76 12.25 -15.82
C TYR A 35 -2.68 12.38 -14.29
N PHE A 36 -2.20 13.51 -13.77
CA PHE A 36 -2.16 13.80 -12.36
C PHE A 36 -3.28 14.77 -11.99
N THR A 37 -3.96 14.48 -10.88
CA THR A 37 -4.81 15.44 -10.19
C THR A 37 -3.95 16.41 -9.38
N ARG A 38 -4.54 17.55 -9.00
CA ARG A 38 -3.88 18.52 -8.14
C ARG A 38 -3.44 17.94 -6.80
N GLU A 39 -4.26 17.07 -6.23
CA GLU A 39 -3.99 16.37 -4.97
C GLU A 39 -2.76 15.45 -5.11
N GLU A 40 -2.70 14.66 -6.19
CA GLU A 40 -1.55 13.78 -6.45
C GLU A 40 -0.24 14.56 -6.68
N LEU A 41 -0.30 15.75 -7.29
CA LEU A 41 0.87 16.62 -7.42
C LEU A 41 1.34 17.14 -6.06
N ASN A 42 0.41 17.57 -5.20
CA ASN A 42 0.75 18.03 -3.85
C ASN A 42 1.37 16.88 -3.03
N ASP A 43 0.76 15.71 -3.06
CA ASP A 43 1.25 14.51 -2.38
C ASP A 43 2.68 14.15 -2.81
N LEU A 44 2.96 14.20 -4.11
CA LEU A 44 4.26 13.90 -4.66
C LEU A 44 5.31 14.92 -4.19
N VAL A 45 4.98 16.23 -4.19
CA VAL A 45 5.89 17.26 -3.68
C VAL A 45 6.17 17.08 -2.19
N MET A 46 5.15 16.78 -1.39
CA MET A 46 5.31 16.50 0.03
C MET A 46 6.12 15.22 0.27
N TRP A 47 5.97 14.20 -0.58
CA TRP A 47 6.75 12.96 -0.49
C TRP A 47 8.24 13.21 -0.78
N LEU A 48 8.56 14.03 -1.78
CA LEU A 48 9.96 14.39 -2.11
C LEU A 48 10.61 15.25 -1.01
N PHE A 49 9.84 16.12 -0.38
CA PHE A 49 10.34 17.16 0.52
C PHE A 49 9.44 17.33 1.76
N PRO A 50 9.36 16.31 2.63
CA PRO A 50 8.37 16.23 3.70
C PRO A 50 8.43 17.38 4.71
N ASP A 51 9.62 17.94 4.94
CA ASP A 51 9.84 19.02 5.90
C ASP A 51 9.84 20.43 5.28
N SER A 52 9.72 20.52 3.94
CA SER A 52 9.89 21.80 3.22
C SER A 52 8.59 22.45 2.78
N TRP A 53 7.49 21.71 2.74
CA TRP A 53 6.22 22.19 2.21
C TRP A 53 5.03 21.80 3.10
N SER A 54 4.00 22.64 3.09
CA SER A 54 2.69 22.33 3.65
C SER A 54 1.62 22.47 2.57
N LEU A 55 0.49 21.80 2.74
CA LEU A 55 -0.66 21.91 1.82
C LEU A 55 -1.11 23.36 1.65
N GLU A 56 -1.08 24.16 2.72
CA GLU A 56 -1.41 25.59 2.67
C GLU A 56 -0.46 26.34 1.73
N VAL A 57 0.85 26.13 1.85
CA VAL A 57 1.83 26.78 0.97
C VAL A 57 1.69 26.31 -0.48
N LEU A 58 1.48 25.01 -0.70
CA LEU A 58 1.30 24.44 -2.03
C LEU A 58 0.01 24.93 -2.69
N SER A 59 -1.03 25.31 -1.93
CA SER A 59 -2.27 25.84 -2.50
C SER A 59 -2.09 27.11 -3.31
N TYR A 60 -1.02 27.88 -3.04
CA TYR A 60 -0.68 29.10 -3.78
C TYR A 60 0.15 28.86 -5.05
N LYS A 61 0.54 27.62 -5.33
CA LYS A 61 1.33 27.26 -6.53
C LYS A 61 0.44 26.94 -7.72
N THR A 62 0.90 27.23 -8.92
CA THR A 62 0.30 26.69 -10.16
C THR A 62 0.76 25.24 -10.37
N ASP A 63 0.09 24.50 -11.26
CA ASP A 63 0.55 23.13 -11.59
C ASP A 63 1.96 23.18 -12.19
N GLU A 64 2.26 24.16 -13.05
CA GLU A 64 3.59 24.38 -13.64
C GLU A 64 4.67 24.59 -12.57
N GLU A 65 4.39 25.42 -11.55
CA GLU A 65 5.33 25.58 -10.42
C GLU A 65 5.53 24.29 -9.62
N LEU A 66 4.48 23.47 -9.47
CA LEU A 66 4.65 22.15 -8.85
C LEU A 66 5.54 21.26 -9.72
N LEU A 67 5.41 21.31 -11.04
CA LEU A 67 6.29 20.54 -11.96
C LEU A 67 7.75 20.95 -11.82
N ASP A 68 8.01 22.25 -11.71
CA ASP A 68 9.36 22.77 -11.51
C ASP A 68 9.95 22.30 -10.17
N ILE A 69 9.13 22.21 -9.11
CA ILE A 69 9.54 21.65 -7.81
C ILE A 69 9.83 20.15 -7.92
N ILE A 70 9.02 19.40 -8.66
CA ILE A 70 9.21 17.96 -8.90
C ILE A 70 10.50 17.72 -9.71
N GLY A 71 10.79 18.59 -10.69
CA GLY A 71 12.05 18.67 -11.39
C GLY A 71 12.24 17.68 -12.54
N ASN A 72 12.03 16.37 -12.32
CA ASN A 72 12.31 15.36 -13.34
C ASN A 72 11.45 14.09 -13.27
N ASP A 73 11.47 13.31 -14.36
CA ASP A 73 10.71 12.06 -14.47
C ASP A 73 11.18 10.95 -13.54
N LEU A 74 12.44 10.98 -13.07
CA LEU A 74 12.94 10.01 -12.09
C LEU A 74 12.23 10.18 -10.76
N ASN A 75 12.02 11.42 -10.29
CA ASN A 75 11.27 11.69 -9.07
C ASN A 75 9.83 11.19 -9.16
N VAL A 76 9.19 11.37 -10.32
CA VAL A 76 7.86 10.82 -10.57
C VAL A 76 7.88 9.29 -10.54
N LEU A 77 8.86 8.66 -11.20
CA LEU A 77 9.00 7.20 -11.23
C LEU A 77 9.22 6.62 -9.82
N LEU A 78 10.09 7.22 -9.02
CA LEU A 78 10.35 6.77 -7.64
C LEU A 78 9.11 6.89 -6.76
N TYR A 79 8.34 7.96 -6.91
CA TYR A 79 7.06 8.10 -6.23
C TYR A 79 6.04 7.02 -6.65
N GLN A 80 5.98 6.68 -7.94
CA GLN A 80 5.11 5.61 -8.43
C GLN A 80 5.55 4.22 -7.94
N VAL A 81 6.86 3.98 -7.82
CA VAL A 81 7.43 2.78 -7.20
C VAL A 81 6.94 2.67 -5.76
N ASP A 82 7.16 3.70 -4.93
CA ASP A 82 6.72 3.71 -3.53
C ASP A 82 5.20 3.51 -3.41
N LYS A 83 4.39 4.24 -4.17
CA LYS A 83 2.92 4.06 -4.15
C LYS A 83 2.51 2.64 -4.51
N LEU A 84 3.15 2.02 -5.51
CA LEU A 84 2.86 0.64 -5.89
C LEU A 84 3.27 -0.34 -4.78
N GLU A 85 4.43 -0.15 -4.16
CA GLU A 85 4.89 -0.93 -2.99
C GLU A 85 3.92 -0.83 -1.82
N GLN A 86 3.51 0.39 -1.44
CA GLN A 86 2.52 0.60 -0.40
C GLN A 86 1.21 -0.11 -0.74
N SER A 87 0.75 -0.04 -2.01
CA SER A 87 -0.48 -0.72 -2.45
C SER A 87 -0.41 -2.26 -2.41
N ILE A 88 0.78 -2.84 -2.35
CA ILE A 88 0.97 -4.30 -2.25
C ILE A 88 0.84 -4.77 -0.80
N ILE A 89 1.10 -3.88 0.17
CA ILE A 89 1.11 -4.21 1.60
C ILE A 89 0.01 -3.49 2.40
N ALA A 90 -0.75 -2.60 1.75
CA ALA A 90 -1.79 -1.79 2.39
C ALA A 90 -2.89 -2.67 2.98
N TYR A 91 -3.18 -2.48 4.26
CA TYR A 91 -4.26 -3.14 4.98
C TYR A 91 -5.18 -2.09 5.57
N PRO A 92 -6.45 -2.43 5.84
CA PRO A 92 -7.38 -1.50 6.45
C PRO A 92 -6.88 -1.09 7.83
N LYS A 93 -6.78 0.21 8.07
CA LYS A 93 -6.51 0.71 9.41
C LYS A 93 -7.82 0.86 10.16
N LEU A 94 -7.78 0.61 11.45
CA LEU A 94 -8.89 0.91 12.36
C LEU A 94 -8.71 2.36 12.85
N GLU A 95 -8.70 3.30 11.90
CA GLU A 95 -8.65 4.74 12.16
C GLU A 95 -10.01 5.35 11.83
N GLN A 96 -10.48 6.30 12.64
CA GLN A 96 -11.82 6.87 12.51
C GLN A 96 -12.08 7.44 11.11
N GLU A 97 -11.12 8.18 10.56
CA GLU A 97 -11.22 8.78 9.23
C GLU A 97 -11.39 7.73 8.12
N GLU A 98 -10.66 6.61 8.20
CA GLU A 98 -10.77 5.51 7.23
C GLU A 98 -12.14 4.82 7.33
N VAL A 99 -12.63 4.63 8.56
CA VAL A 99 -13.94 4.04 8.84
C VAL A 99 -15.07 4.94 8.35
N ASP A 100 -15.02 6.23 8.63
CA ASP A 100 -16.00 7.22 8.19
C ASP A 100 -16.03 7.30 6.66
N GLY A 101 -14.85 7.40 6.04
CA GLY A 101 -14.71 7.41 4.59
C GLY A 101 -15.25 6.12 3.94
N PHE A 102 -15.07 4.96 4.59
CA PHE A 102 -15.68 3.71 4.12
C PHE A 102 -17.20 3.77 4.12
N PHE A 103 -17.82 4.18 5.22
CA PHE A 103 -19.29 4.21 5.33
C PHE A 103 -19.91 5.26 4.40
N GLN A 104 -19.25 6.40 4.20
CA GLN A 104 -19.68 7.42 3.24
C GLN A 104 -19.61 6.92 1.79
N ARG A 105 -18.47 6.33 1.38
CA ARG A 105 -18.30 5.83 0.00
C ARG A 105 -19.23 4.67 -0.33
N THR A 106 -19.59 3.86 0.67
CA THR A 106 -20.48 2.70 0.50
C THR A 106 -21.96 3.01 0.75
N GLN A 107 -22.29 4.27 1.07
CA GLN A 107 -23.64 4.72 1.40
C GLN A 107 -24.30 3.88 2.51
N ASN A 108 -23.50 3.53 3.53
CA ASN A 108 -23.89 2.65 4.61
C ASN A 108 -23.77 3.32 5.99
N GLU A 109 -23.95 4.64 6.03
CA GLU A 109 -23.85 5.49 7.22
C GLU A 109 -24.90 5.16 8.30
N ILE A 110 -25.95 4.40 7.94
CA ILE A 110 -26.96 3.91 8.89
C ILE A 110 -26.48 2.74 9.76
N HIS A 111 -25.34 2.14 9.41
CA HIS A 111 -24.79 1.01 10.17
C HIS A 111 -24.32 1.47 11.55
N TYR A 112 -24.55 0.67 12.60
CA TYR A 112 -24.23 1.08 13.98
C TYR A 112 -22.75 1.44 14.17
N LEU A 113 -21.84 0.75 13.48
CA LEU A 113 -20.41 1.06 13.48
C LEU A 113 -20.07 2.43 12.87
N ALA A 114 -20.90 2.98 11.99
CA ALA A 114 -20.67 4.31 11.42
C ALA A 114 -20.87 5.44 12.44
N SER A 115 -21.62 5.17 13.51
CA SER A 115 -21.90 6.14 14.59
C SER A 115 -21.12 5.84 15.88
N LYS A 116 -20.42 4.70 15.94
CA LYS A 116 -19.66 4.26 17.12
C LYS A 116 -18.18 4.61 16.95
N PRO A 117 -17.57 5.41 17.86
CA PRO A 117 -16.15 5.72 17.79
C PRO A 117 -15.30 4.46 17.75
N VAL A 118 -14.28 4.44 16.88
CA VAL A 118 -13.41 3.26 16.69
C VAL A 118 -12.70 2.85 17.98
N GLU A 119 -12.37 3.81 18.84
CA GLU A 119 -11.75 3.56 20.16
C GLU A 119 -12.64 2.72 21.10
N GLU A 120 -13.95 2.70 20.88
CA GLU A 120 -14.92 1.94 21.67
C GLU A 120 -15.23 0.56 21.09
N TRP A 121 -14.59 0.20 19.96
CA TRP A 121 -14.87 -1.06 19.28
C TRP A 121 -14.33 -2.24 20.06
N ASP A 122 -15.19 -3.24 20.24
CA ASP A 122 -14.77 -4.53 20.77
C ASP A 122 -14.37 -5.50 19.64
N SER A 123 -14.02 -6.73 20.00
CA SER A 123 -13.63 -7.75 19.03
C SER A 123 -14.76 -8.13 18.06
N TYR A 124 -16.02 -8.00 18.48
CA TYR A 124 -17.18 -8.27 17.63
C TYR A 124 -17.39 -7.16 16.60
N ASP A 125 -17.23 -5.90 17.01
CA ASP A 125 -17.27 -4.73 16.13
C ASP A 125 -16.20 -4.81 15.04
N VAL A 126 -14.95 -5.09 15.43
CA VAL A 126 -13.83 -5.27 14.50
C VAL A 126 -14.11 -6.40 13.50
N SER A 127 -14.65 -7.53 13.98
CA SER A 127 -15.00 -8.67 13.13
C SER A 127 -16.11 -8.31 12.13
N ASN A 128 -17.12 -7.55 12.56
CA ASN A 128 -18.18 -7.06 11.69
C ASN A 128 -17.68 -6.08 10.64
N TYR A 129 -16.83 -5.13 11.02
CA TYR A 129 -16.23 -4.18 10.08
C TYR A 129 -15.41 -4.90 9.00
N ARG A 130 -14.54 -5.84 9.39
CA ARG A 130 -13.78 -6.68 8.44
C ARG A 130 -14.71 -7.45 7.49
N SER A 131 -15.84 -7.94 8.00
CA SER A 131 -16.84 -8.62 7.18
C SER A 131 -17.51 -7.67 6.17
N LEU A 132 -17.75 -6.40 6.53
CA LEU A 132 -18.25 -5.38 5.61
C LEU A 132 -17.22 -5.08 4.52
N LEU A 133 -15.97 -4.83 4.89
CA LEU A 133 -14.87 -4.57 3.95
C LEU A 133 -14.70 -5.69 2.91
N LEU A 134 -14.89 -6.94 3.32
CA LEU A 134 -14.85 -8.08 2.41
C LEU A 134 -16.05 -8.10 1.46
N LYS A 135 -17.27 -7.85 1.97
CA LYS A 135 -18.51 -7.88 1.19
C LYS A 135 -18.58 -6.76 0.14
N THR A 136 -18.00 -5.60 0.45
CA THR A 136 -17.95 -4.45 -0.47
C THR A 136 -16.81 -4.55 -1.48
N GLY A 137 -15.96 -5.59 -1.40
CA GLY A 137 -14.77 -5.72 -2.23
C GLY A 137 -13.68 -4.69 -1.92
N THR A 138 -13.76 -4.00 -0.78
CA THR A 138 -12.74 -3.04 -0.31
C THR A 138 -11.46 -3.75 0.09
N THR A 139 -11.60 -4.98 0.59
CA THR A 139 -10.46 -5.84 0.91
C THR A 139 -10.46 -7.11 0.10
N LYS A 140 -9.26 -7.63 -0.14
CA LYS A 140 -9.02 -8.94 -0.73
C LYS A 140 -8.26 -9.81 0.25
N LYS A 141 -8.66 -11.08 0.33
CA LYS A 141 -7.94 -12.12 1.06
C LYS A 141 -6.64 -12.46 0.32
N VAL A 142 -5.54 -12.47 1.05
CA VAL A 142 -4.20 -12.83 0.59
C VAL A 142 -3.53 -13.75 1.62
N PHE A 143 -2.36 -14.28 1.26
CA PHE A 143 -1.58 -15.16 2.11
C PHE A 143 -0.18 -14.58 2.33
N GLY A 144 0.26 -14.50 3.59
CA GLY A 144 1.60 -14.08 3.95
C GLY A 144 2.36 -15.20 4.63
N ILE A 145 3.69 -15.21 4.48
CA ILE A 145 4.59 -16.15 5.14
C ILE A 145 5.14 -15.46 6.39
N PHE A 146 4.92 -16.07 7.54
CA PHE A 146 5.35 -15.58 8.84
C PHE A 146 6.28 -16.59 9.50
N THR A 147 6.98 -16.17 10.55
CA THR A 147 7.65 -17.09 11.45
C THR A 147 6.63 -17.88 12.28
N SER A 148 6.95 -19.11 12.65
CA SER A 148 6.00 -20.06 13.26
C SER A 148 5.50 -19.66 14.65
N ASP A 149 6.13 -18.67 15.30
CA ASP A 149 5.68 -18.06 16.55
C ASP A 149 4.51 -17.06 16.36
N VAL A 150 4.27 -16.58 15.14
CA VAL A 150 3.17 -15.66 14.85
C VAL A 150 1.84 -16.40 14.85
N LEU A 151 0.93 -16.01 15.73
CA LEU A 151 -0.44 -16.51 15.74
C LEU A 151 -1.28 -15.84 14.65
N ALA A 152 -2.31 -16.55 14.18
CA ALA A 152 -3.21 -16.05 13.14
C ALA A 152 -3.95 -14.75 13.52
N GLU A 153 -4.12 -14.49 14.81
CA GLU A 153 -4.73 -13.27 15.36
C GLU A 153 -3.75 -12.07 15.40
N ASP A 154 -2.45 -12.36 15.45
CA ASP A 154 -1.38 -11.35 15.60
C ASP A 154 -0.78 -10.90 14.26
N VAL A 155 -1.28 -11.40 13.12
CA VAL A 155 -0.75 -11.12 11.78
C VAL A 155 -0.68 -9.62 11.42
N TYR A 156 -1.45 -8.78 12.13
CA TYR A 156 -1.45 -7.32 11.96
C TYR A 156 -0.64 -6.58 13.04
N ALA A 157 -0.30 -7.24 14.14
CA ALA A 157 0.40 -6.68 15.29
C ALA A 157 1.92 -6.93 15.23
N VAL A 158 2.40 -7.79 14.32
CA VAL A 158 3.83 -8.05 14.15
C VAL A 158 4.60 -6.81 13.68
N THR A 159 5.76 -6.60 14.28
CA THR A 159 6.70 -5.52 13.91
C THR A 159 7.48 -5.86 12.64
N THR A 160 7.78 -7.15 12.42
CA THR A 160 8.41 -7.65 11.19
C THR A 160 7.33 -8.25 10.30
N LYS A 161 6.82 -7.44 9.37
CA LYS A 161 5.80 -7.89 8.41
C LYS A 161 6.42 -8.76 7.31
N PRO A 162 5.68 -9.72 6.75
CA PRO A 162 6.13 -10.44 5.56
C PRO A 162 6.42 -9.47 4.42
N SER A 163 7.59 -9.58 3.80
CA SER A 163 7.92 -8.82 2.59
C SER A 163 7.08 -9.29 1.38
N TYR A 164 6.52 -10.50 1.45
CA TYR A 164 5.80 -11.14 0.37
C TYR A 164 4.40 -11.57 0.77
N PHE A 165 3.43 -11.13 -0.04
CA PHE A 165 2.04 -11.55 0.01
C PHE A 165 1.67 -12.23 -1.31
N PHE A 166 0.80 -13.22 -1.23
CA PHE A 166 0.41 -14.10 -2.33
C PHE A 166 -1.10 -14.11 -2.52
N ASP A 167 -1.53 -14.24 -3.77
CA ASP A 167 -2.96 -14.29 -4.10
C ASP A 167 -3.59 -15.62 -3.67
N THR A 168 -2.80 -16.71 -3.65
CA THR A 168 -3.25 -18.04 -3.22
C THR A 168 -2.34 -18.66 -2.17
N LYS A 169 -2.87 -19.66 -1.45
CA LYS A 169 -2.13 -20.38 -0.41
C LYS A 169 -1.01 -21.23 -1.03
N GLU A 170 -1.29 -21.85 -2.16
CA GLU A 170 -0.37 -22.72 -2.89
C GLU A 170 0.86 -21.95 -3.36
N GLU A 171 0.68 -20.68 -3.76
CA GLU A 171 1.79 -19.79 -4.11
C GLU A 171 2.69 -19.49 -2.92
N ALA A 172 2.10 -19.22 -1.74
CA ALA A 172 2.86 -18.98 -0.51
C ALA A 172 3.59 -20.25 -0.05
N GLU A 173 2.95 -21.42 -0.12
CA GLU A 173 3.57 -22.70 0.23
C GLU A 173 4.71 -23.07 -0.73
N ALA A 174 4.56 -22.77 -2.03
CA ALA A 174 5.63 -22.96 -3.00
C ALA A 174 6.85 -22.05 -2.70
N GLU A 175 6.60 -20.82 -2.25
CA GLU A 175 7.69 -19.91 -1.90
C GLU A 175 8.44 -20.33 -0.62
N ILE A 176 7.77 -20.97 0.34
CA ILE A 176 8.46 -21.55 1.51
C ILE A 176 9.56 -22.52 1.07
N GLU A 177 9.32 -23.35 0.05
CA GLU A 177 10.34 -24.28 -0.46
C GLU A 177 11.54 -23.54 -1.07
N ASN A 178 11.31 -22.39 -1.73
CA ASN A 178 12.38 -21.54 -2.24
C ASN A 178 13.21 -20.93 -1.09
N ILE A 179 12.55 -20.34 -0.09
CA ILE A 179 13.20 -19.74 1.10
C ILE A 179 14.05 -20.78 1.85
N VAL A 180 13.52 -21.99 2.03
CA VAL A 180 14.23 -23.10 2.66
C VAL A 180 15.45 -23.52 1.82
N SER A 181 15.33 -23.53 0.49
CA SER A 181 16.44 -23.86 -0.42
C SER A 181 17.57 -22.82 -0.40
N GLU A 182 17.26 -21.56 -0.13
CA GLU A 182 18.24 -20.49 0.05
C GLU A 182 18.97 -20.58 1.41
N GLY A 183 18.51 -21.45 2.32
CA GLY A 183 19.14 -21.71 3.60
C GLY A 183 18.90 -20.62 4.65
N GLN A 184 17.91 -19.74 4.44
CA GLN A 184 17.59 -18.67 5.38
C GLN A 184 16.75 -19.16 6.58
N PHE A 185 15.90 -20.17 6.37
CA PHE A 185 14.98 -20.73 7.37
C PHE A 185 14.77 -22.24 7.16
N SER A 186 14.37 -22.96 8.21
CA SER A 186 13.80 -24.30 8.11
C SER A 186 12.30 -24.23 7.85
N LYS A 187 11.72 -25.32 7.33
CA LYS A 187 10.29 -25.38 7.01
C LYS A 187 9.40 -25.22 8.24
N GLU A 188 9.85 -25.73 9.38
CA GLU A 188 9.14 -25.67 10.67
C GLU A 188 9.18 -24.28 11.31
N GLU A 189 10.09 -23.42 10.86
CA GLU A 189 10.22 -22.04 11.32
C GLU A 189 9.23 -21.11 10.60
N LEU A 190 8.50 -21.61 9.58
CA LEU A 190 7.61 -20.80 8.75
C LEU A 190 6.17 -21.30 8.77
N VAL A 191 5.23 -20.37 8.74
CA VAL A 191 3.79 -20.63 8.68
C VAL A 191 3.10 -19.68 7.71
N VAL A 192 2.10 -20.19 6.98
CA VAL A 192 1.27 -19.36 6.10
C VAL A 192 0.00 -18.94 6.82
N HIS A 193 -0.20 -17.63 6.95
CA HIS A 193 -1.45 -17.07 7.46
C HIS A 193 -2.21 -16.31 6.39
N LYS A 194 -3.54 -16.29 6.54
CA LYS A 194 -4.42 -15.46 5.72
C LYS A 194 -4.54 -14.07 6.33
N LEU A 195 -4.64 -13.08 5.47
CA LEU A 195 -4.86 -11.68 5.84
C LEU A 195 -5.64 -10.96 4.75
N TRP A 196 -6.07 -9.75 5.05
CA TRP A 196 -6.88 -8.91 4.22
C TRP A 196 -6.13 -7.62 3.94
N LEU A 197 -5.89 -7.37 2.65
CA LEU A 197 -5.27 -6.15 2.14
C LEU A 197 -6.30 -5.31 1.40
N LEU A 198 -6.08 -4.01 1.33
CA LEU A 198 -6.88 -3.09 0.52
C LEU A 198 -6.70 -3.41 -0.96
N GLN A 199 -7.79 -3.30 -1.73
CA GLN A 199 -7.80 -3.61 -3.16
C GLN A 199 -7.57 -2.38 -4.04
#